data_AF-C7P7N7-F1
#
_entry.id   AF-C7P7N7-F1
#
_cell.length_a   1.000
_cell.length_b   1.000
_cell.length_c   1.000
_cell.angle_alpha   90.00
_cell.angle_beta   90.00
_cell.angle_gamma   90.00
#
_symmetry.space_group_name_H-M   'P 1'
#
loop_
_entity.id
_entity.type
_entity.pdbx_description
1 polymer ?
#
loop_
_entity_poly.entity_id
_entity_poly.type
_entity_poly.pdbx_seq_one_letter_code
_entity_poly.pdbx_strand_id
1 'polypeptide(L)'
;MDKWVLKKLTECFNCKKEVDQIIEIYANQAFVKCSNCGATRYYILRRVGVEDESIIEEEKKKEHKYEPWFLEKNAVCFNCKKEAIQDIAITETKMIVRCRNCGFTRIYQFHILEIPENK
;
A
#
# COMPACT_ATOMS: atom_id res chain seq x y z
N MET A 1 -11.89 -5.45 12.20
CA MET A 1 -12.09 -4.54 11.06
C MET A 1 -11.50 -5.25 9.86
N ASP A 2 -12.30 -5.43 8.81
CA ASP A 2 -11.90 -6.23 7.66
C ASP A 2 -10.75 -5.59 6.90
N LYS A 3 -10.00 -6.43 6.17
CA LYS A 3 -8.93 -5.98 5.29
C LYS A 3 -9.48 -5.11 4.17
N TRP A 4 -8.73 -4.10 3.77
CA TRP A 4 -9.00 -3.38 2.53
C TRP A 4 -8.31 -4.08 1.38
N VAL A 5 -9.05 -4.32 0.30
CA VAL A 5 -8.50 -4.88 -0.94
C VAL A 5 -8.58 -3.84 -2.05
N LEU A 6 -7.48 -3.71 -2.80
CA LEU A 6 -7.37 -2.95 -4.05
C LEU A 6 -6.66 -3.82 -5.10
N LYS A 7 -6.73 -3.39 -6.35
CA LYS A 7 -6.02 -4.00 -7.47
C LYS A 7 -5.31 -2.91 -8.27
N LYS A 8 -4.09 -3.21 -8.72
CA LYS A 8 -3.35 -2.39 -9.68
C LYS A 8 -2.86 -3.26 -10.82
N LEU A 9 -3.32 -3.00 -12.04
CA LEU A 9 -2.77 -3.61 -13.24
C LEU A 9 -1.39 -3.01 -13.52
N THR A 10 -0.36 -3.85 -13.58
CA THR A 10 1.03 -3.48 -13.87
C THR A 10 1.86 -4.75 -14.08
N GLU A 11 3.08 -4.59 -14.57
CA GLU A 11 4.04 -5.68 -14.71
C GLU A 11 4.44 -6.23 -13.33
N CYS A 12 4.35 -7.55 -13.16
CA CYS A 12 4.87 -8.19 -11.96
C CYS A 12 6.40 -8.16 -11.94
N PHE A 13 6.99 -7.67 -10.84
CA PHE A 13 8.44 -7.64 -10.66
C PHE A 13 9.13 -9.00 -10.84
N ASN A 14 8.43 -10.11 -10.51
CA ASN A 14 8.95 -11.48 -10.61
C ASN A 14 8.68 -12.10 -11.98
N CYS A 15 7.41 -12.33 -12.34
CA CYS A 15 7.07 -13.08 -13.56
C CYS A 15 6.97 -12.24 -14.83
N LYS A 16 7.17 -10.92 -14.76
CA LYS A 16 7.20 -9.98 -15.89
C LYS A 16 5.92 -9.94 -16.75
N LYS A 17 4.81 -10.48 -16.24
CA LYS A 17 3.50 -10.39 -16.88
C LYS A 17 2.75 -9.16 -16.39
N GLU A 18 2.06 -8.47 -17.28
CA GLU A 18 1.09 -7.43 -16.93
C GLU A 18 -0.17 -8.08 -16.36
N VAL A 19 -0.34 -8.02 -15.05
CA VAL A 19 -1.43 -8.68 -14.32
C VAL A 19 -1.81 -7.87 -13.07
N ASP A 20 -2.99 -8.16 -12.52
CA ASP A 20 -3.42 -7.55 -11.26
C ASP A 20 -2.39 -7.83 -10.15
N GLN A 21 -1.90 -6.77 -9.53
CA GLN A 21 -1.25 -6.81 -8.22
C GLN A 21 -2.33 -6.56 -7.17
N ILE A 22 -2.65 -7.59 -6.38
CA ILE A 22 -3.66 -7.55 -5.32
C ILE A 22 -3.02 -6.91 -4.09
N ILE A 23 -3.57 -5.79 -3.67
CA ILE A 23 -3.09 -5.01 -2.52
C ILE A 23 -4.05 -5.26 -1.36
N GLU A 24 -3.55 -5.86 -0.29
CA GLU A 24 -4.33 -6.10 0.93
C GLU A 24 -3.77 -5.26 2.07
N ILE A 25 -4.61 -4.49 2.75
CA ILE A 25 -4.20 -3.60 3.84
C ILE A 25 -4.99 -3.97 5.10
N TYR A 26 -4.26 -4.40 6.13
CA TYR A 26 -4.78 -4.74 7.46
C TYR A 26 -4.47 -3.61 8.43
N ALA A 27 -4.79 -3.79 9.72
CA ALA A 27 -4.48 -2.81 10.75
C ALA A 27 -2.96 -2.64 10.98
N ASN A 28 -2.24 -3.76 11.00
CA ASN A 28 -0.83 -3.86 11.40
C ASN A 28 0.12 -4.33 10.29
N GLN A 29 -0.41 -4.70 9.12
CA GLN A 29 0.39 -5.19 8.00
C GLN A 29 -0.31 -4.91 6.66
N ALA A 30 0.43 -5.00 5.58
CA ALA A 30 -0.10 -4.95 4.23
C ALA A 30 0.70 -5.84 3.27
N PHE A 31 0.05 -6.28 2.20
CA PHE A 31 0.64 -7.17 1.21
C PHE A 31 0.39 -6.64 -0.20
N VAL A 32 1.34 -6.89 -1.10
CA VAL A 32 1.15 -6.72 -2.54
C VAL A 32 1.48 -8.04 -3.21
N LYS A 33 0.47 -8.72 -3.75
CA LYS A 33 0.57 -10.07 -4.31
C LYS A 33 0.27 -10.09 -5.79
N CYS A 34 1.15 -10.69 -6.59
CA CYS A 34 0.88 -10.95 -7.99
C CYS A 34 -0.22 -11.99 -8.16
N SER A 35 -1.26 -11.66 -8.92
CA SER A 35 -2.37 -12.58 -9.21
C SER A 35 -1.98 -13.79 -10.07
N ASN A 36 -0.87 -13.72 -10.83
CA ASN A 36 -0.41 -14.81 -11.70
C ASN A 36 0.60 -15.74 -11.01
N CYS A 37 1.73 -15.22 -10.49
CA CYS A 37 2.78 -16.07 -9.92
C CYS A 37 2.78 -16.13 -8.40
N GLY A 38 1.90 -15.39 -7.72
CA GLY A 38 1.81 -15.40 -6.26
C GLY A 38 2.96 -14.69 -5.52
N ALA A 39 3.96 -14.15 -6.22
CA ALA A 39 5.04 -13.38 -5.61
C ALA A 39 4.46 -12.22 -4.78
N THR A 40 4.89 -12.11 -3.52
CA THR A 40 4.26 -11.25 -2.52
C THR A 40 5.29 -10.39 -1.79
N ARG A 41 5.06 -9.07 -1.78
CA ARG A 41 5.78 -8.12 -0.91
C ARG A 41 4.99 -7.92 0.39
N TYR A 42 5.67 -8.04 1.51
CA TYR A 42 5.11 -7.87 2.84
C TYR A 42 5.57 -6.54 3.44
N TYR A 43 4.62 -5.82 4.04
CA TYR A 43 4.86 -4.55 4.72
C TYR A 43 4.30 -4.64 6.15
N ILE A 44 5.07 -4.20 7.14
CA ILE A 44 4.70 -4.25 8.56
C ILE A 44 4.56 -2.83 9.09
N LEU A 45 3.53 -2.60 9.93
CA LEU A 45 3.26 -1.28 10.50
C LEU A 45 4.46 -0.81 11.33
N ARG A 46 4.99 0.37 10.98
CA ARG A 46 6.15 0.97 11.64
C ARG A 46 5.78 2.19 12.47
N ARG A 47 4.87 3.02 11.99
CA ARG A 47 4.43 4.27 12.65
C ARG A 47 2.94 4.51 12.42
N VAL A 48 2.29 5.08 13.43
CA VAL A 48 0.93 5.61 13.37
C VAL A 48 0.96 7.04 13.88
N GLY A 49 0.20 7.93 13.26
CA GLY A 49 0.12 9.33 13.67
C GLY A 49 -1.00 10.09 12.97
N VAL A 50 -1.05 11.40 13.19
CA VAL A 50 -1.85 12.33 12.40
C VAL A 50 -0.86 13.17 11.60
N GLU A 51 -0.96 13.09 10.28
CA GLU A 51 -0.07 13.78 9.35
C GLU A 51 -0.91 14.67 8.42
N ASP A 52 -0.37 15.79 7.99
CA ASP A 52 -0.99 16.61 6.96
C ASP A 52 -0.78 15.98 5.56
N GLU A 53 -1.35 16.62 4.53
CA GLU A 53 -1.30 16.09 3.15
C GLU A 53 0.10 16.09 2.54
N SER A 54 1.01 16.91 3.07
CA SER A 54 2.39 17.00 2.58
C SER A 54 3.09 15.65 2.59
N ILE A 55 2.74 14.72 3.49
CA ILE A 55 3.37 13.39 3.50
C ILE A 55 3.18 12.61 2.19
N ILE A 56 2.05 12.80 1.49
CA ILE A 56 1.81 12.17 0.19
C ILE A 56 2.50 12.96 -0.92
N GLU A 57 2.42 14.29 -0.87
CA GLU A 57 3.04 15.17 -1.88
C GLU A 57 4.57 15.12 -1.86
N GLU A 58 5.18 14.97 -0.69
CA GLU A 58 6.61 14.75 -0.53
C GLU A 58 7.04 13.44 -1.19
N GLU A 59 6.25 12.38 -1.08
CA GLU A 59 6.55 11.12 -1.76
C GLU A 59 6.43 11.25 -3.27
N LYS A 60 5.47 12.04 -3.80
CA LYS A 60 5.39 12.30 -5.25
C LYS A 60 6.60 13.05 -5.80
N LYS A 61 7.26 13.85 -4.96
CA LYS A 61 8.44 14.66 -5.34
C LYS A 61 9.77 13.93 -5.16
N LYS A 62 9.78 12.81 -4.43
CA LYS A 62 10.99 12.01 -4.22
C LYS A 62 11.34 11.24 -5.48
N GLU A 63 12.64 11.08 -5.69
CA GLU A 63 13.15 10.13 -6.66
C GLU A 63 13.04 8.71 -6.08
N HIS A 64 12.40 7.81 -6.81
CA HIS A 64 12.22 6.41 -6.43
C HIS A 64 12.95 5.51 -7.42
N LYS A 65 13.48 4.40 -6.93
CA LYS A 65 14.17 3.42 -7.78
C LYS A 65 13.22 2.73 -8.76
N TYR A 66 11.96 2.59 -8.36
CA TYR A 66 10.89 1.97 -9.14
C TYR A 66 9.67 2.88 -9.13
N GLU A 67 8.77 2.73 -10.10
CA GLU A 67 7.53 3.51 -10.18
C GLU A 67 6.71 3.39 -8.88
N PRO A 68 6.52 4.50 -8.13
CA PRO A 68 5.65 4.49 -6.96
C PRO A 68 4.18 4.49 -7.37
N TRP A 69 3.32 3.87 -6.57
CA TRP A 69 1.87 3.87 -6.82
C TRP A 69 1.16 4.80 -5.84
N PHE A 70 0.37 5.70 -6.40
CA PHE A 70 -0.53 6.56 -5.63
C PHE A 70 -1.97 6.16 -5.97
N LEU A 71 -2.67 5.64 -4.98
CA LEU A 71 -4.01 5.08 -5.10
C LEU A 71 -4.94 5.72 -4.08
N GLU A 72 -6.23 5.59 -4.32
CA GLU A 72 -7.26 6.09 -3.42
C GLU A 72 -8.26 4.98 -3.11
N LYS A 73 -8.78 4.97 -1.88
CA LYS A 73 -9.90 4.11 -1.50
C LYS A 73 -10.90 4.87 -0.65
N ASN A 74 -12.16 4.88 -1.04
CA ASN A 74 -13.23 5.29 -0.14
C ASN A 74 -13.48 4.16 0.88
N ALA A 75 -13.31 4.46 2.17
CA ALA A 75 -13.49 3.51 3.26
C ALA A 75 -13.74 4.20 4.60
N VAL A 76 -14.30 3.45 5.55
CA VAL A 76 -14.44 3.89 6.95
C VAL A 76 -13.07 4.00 7.60
N CYS A 77 -12.69 5.21 8.03
CA CYS A 77 -11.41 5.45 8.68
C CYS A 77 -11.29 4.67 10.00
N PHE A 78 -10.15 4.03 10.21
CA PHE A 78 -9.85 3.29 11.45
C PHE A 78 -9.91 4.19 12.70
N ASN A 79 -9.53 5.46 12.57
CA ASN A 79 -9.48 6.42 13.67
C ASN A 79 -10.80 7.18 13.83
N CYS A 80 -11.14 8.07 12.88
CA CYS A 80 -12.30 8.96 13.03
C CYS A 80 -13.66 8.30 12.73
N LYS A 81 -13.67 7.04 12.27
CA LYS A 81 -14.89 6.26 11.94
C LYS A 81 -15.80 6.86 10.86
N LYS A 82 -15.39 7.95 10.21
CA LYS A 82 -16.09 8.51 9.05
C LYS A 82 -15.70 7.76 7.78
N GLU A 83 -16.66 7.59 6.89
CA GLU A 83 -16.39 7.21 5.50
C GLU A 83 -15.71 8.39 4.80
N ALA A 84 -14.51 8.15 4.27
CA ALA A 84 -13.70 9.17 3.63
C ALA A 84 -12.69 8.52 2.68
N ILE A 85 -12.21 9.32 1.72
CA ILE A 85 -11.09 8.92 0.87
C ILE A 85 -9.83 8.71 1.73
N GLN A 86 -9.17 7.59 1.46
CA GLN A 86 -7.90 7.21 2.04
C GLN A 86 -6.86 7.23 0.93
N ASP A 87 -5.86 8.10 1.08
CA ASP A 87 -4.69 8.14 0.21
C ASP A 87 -3.79 6.96 0.52
N ILE A 88 -3.32 6.27 -0.51
CA ILE A 88 -2.44 5.11 -0.39
C ILE A 88 -1.24 5.36 -1.30
N ALA A 89 -0.06 5.56 -0.72
CA ALA A 89 1.21 5.59 -1.45
C ALA A 89 1.94 4.27 -1.23
N ILE A 90 2.45 3.65 -2.29
CA ILE A 90 3.22 2.41 -2.24
C ILE A 90 4.51 2.62 -3.01
N THR A 91 5.64 2.45 -2.32
CA THR A 91 6.97 2.56 -2.90
C THR A 91 7.72 1.22 -2.73
N GLU A 92 8.97 1.19 -3.16
CA GLU A 92 9.87 0.07 -2.93
C GLU A 92 10.20 -0.17 -1.46
N THR A 93 10.07 0.86 -0.62
CA THR A 93 10.47 0.80 0.80
C THR A 93 9.30 0.85 1.76
N LYS A 94 8.16 1.44 1.40
CA LYS A 94 7.05 1.64 2.34
C LYS A 94 5.68 1.71 1.67
N MET A 95 4.66 1.59 2.50
CA MET A 95 3.28 1.92 2.17
C MET A 95 2.77 2.95 3.17
N ILE A 96 2.14 4.02 2.71
CA ILE A 96 1.51 5.05 3.54
C ILE A 96 0.02 5.01 3.28
N VAL A 97 -0.78 4.99 4.33
CA VAL A 97 -2.24 5.07 4.25
C VAL A 97 -2.71 6.23 5.10
N ARG A 98 -3.27 7.27 4.49
CA ARG A 98 -3.71 8.50 5.15
C ARG A 98 -5.18 8.77 4.92
N CYS A 99 -5.93 9.08 5.97
CA CYS A 99 -7.31 9.52 5.85
C CYS A 99 -7.39 11.02 5.50
N ARG A 100 -8.03 11.39 4.39
CA ARG A 100 -8.22 12.80 4.02
C ARG A 100 -9.06 13.60 5.02
N ASN A 101 -9.99 12.95 5.74
CA ASN A 101 -10.87 13.65 6.69
C ASN A 101 -10.18 14.01 8.02
N CYS A 102 -9.28 13.18 8.55
CA CYS A 102 -8.70 13.41 9.89
C CYS A 102 -7.18 13.34 9.96
N GLY A 103 -6.48 13.13 8.84
CA GLY A 103 -5.03 13.02 8.78
C GLY A 103 -4.46 11.74 9.40
N PHE A 104 -5.29 10.85 9.97
CA PHE A 104 -4.83 9.60 10.55
C PHE A 104 -4.06 8.79 9.51
N THR A 105 -2.80 8.52 9.83
CA THR A 105 -1.82 7.97 8.90
C THR A 105 -1.15 6.76 9.50
N ARG A 106 -1.04 5.71 8.70
CA ARG A 106 -0.32 4.47 9.00
C ARG A 106 0.80 4.32 7.98
N ILE A 107 2.03 4.14 8.46
CA ILE A 107 3.21 3.90 7.63
C ILE A 107 3.68 2.48 7.88
N TYR A 108 3.63 1.66 6.84
CA TYR A 108 4.15 0.30 6.82
C TYR A 108 5.50 0.27 6.12
N GLN A 109 6.49 -0.37 6.71
CA GLN A 109 7.81 -0.55 6.10
C GLN A 109 7.84 -1.90 5.39
N PHE A 110 8.48 -1.94 4.21
CA PHE A 110 8.82 -3.20 3.56
C PHE A 110 9.59 -4.11 4.54
N HIS A 111 9.19 -5.37 4.60
CA HIS A 111 9.75 -6.34 5.53
C HIS A 111 10.41 -7.51 4.80
N ILE A 112 9.65 -8.22 3.97
CA ILE A 112 10.15 -9.41 3.27
C ILE A 112 9.46 -9.57 1.92
N LEU A 113 10.14 -10.29 1.04
CA LEU A 113 9.62 -10.74 -0.24
C LEU A 113 9.52 -12.26 -0.24
N GLU A 114 8.38 -12.78 -0.66
CA GLU A 114 8.17 -14.20 -0.89
C GLU A 114 7.96 -14.45 -2.39
N ILE A 115 8.74 -15.37 -2.93
CA ILE A 115 8.60 -15.86 -4.30
C ILE A 115 8.21 -17.32 -4.17
N PRO A 116 6.97 -17.71 -4.54
CA PRO A 116 6.58 -19.11 -4.53
C PRO A 116 7.52 -19.91 -5.41
N GLU A 117 8.08 -21.00 -4.89
CA GLU A 117 8.79 -21.97 -5.70
C GLU A 117 7.81 -22.51 -6.74
N ASN A 118 8.20 -22.48 -8.02
CA ASN A 118 7.38 -22.95 -9.13
C ASN A 118 6.82 -24.34 -8.79
N LYS A 119 5.49 -24.49 -8.83
CA LYS A 119 4.88 -25.80 -9.05
C LYS A 119 4.96 -26.15 -10.53
#